data_AF-A0A820EAJ2-F1
#
_entry.id   AF-A0A820EAJ2-F1
#
_cell.length_a   1.000
_cell.length_b   1.000
_cell.length_c   1.000
_cell.angle_alpha   90.00
_cell.angle_beta   90.00
_cell.angle_gamma   90.00
#
_symmetry.space_group_name_H-M   'P 1'
#
loop_
_entity.id
_entity.type
_entity.pdbx_description
1 polymer ?
#
loop_
_entity_poly.entity_id
_entity_poly.type
_entity_poly.pdbx_seq_one_letter_code
_entity_poly.pdbx_strand_id
1 'polypeptide(L)'
;TIVTYVRQPYLIVQSQIKIKFDNAYLCFMNQFLQNNTSKITNEIVETIEKSFLYLIEFIKFKNKLKDQSILTHIFSEDFNEKLIVLNRKTTDYFIELQKTYEDGLKNIDISSLKEILDFMHKWNLLLMKMKNIVRIHNINDIVVNSMMKAITDLTIYSHMLHNVSQKIQELEDEFIYQQLINKETIEFSQQRDKFYRKLNDKFFILDKTKLQ
;
A
#
# COMPACT_ATOMS: atom_id res chain seq x y z
N THR A 1 41.21 -17.68 -28.94
CA THR A 1 40.58 -18.88 -28.34
C THR A 1 40.16 -18.65 -26.89
N ILE A 2 41.04 -18.21 -25.98
CA ILE A 2 40.69 -17.91 -24.56
C ILE A 2 39.58 -16.84 -24.43
N VAL A 3 39.61 -15.78 -25.25
CA VAL A 3 38.58 -14.72 -25.28
C VAL A 3 37.19 -15.27 -25.63
N THR A 4 37.09 -16.29 -26.48
CA THR A 4 35.82 -16.92 -26.85
C THR A 4 35.28 -17.84 -25.75
N TYR A 5 36.18 -18.52 -25.02
CA TYR A 5 35.84 -19.43 -23.92
C TYR A 5 35.28 -18.72 -22.68
N VAL A 6 35.70 -17.48 -22.40
CA VAL A 6 35.17 -16.68 -21.27
C VAL A 6 33.92 -15.90 -21.68
N ARG A 7 33.84 -15.46 -22.94
CA ARG A 7 32.76 -14.59 -23.43
C ARG A 7 31.39 -15.28 -23.50
N GLN A 8 31.32 -16.54 -23.93
CA GLN A 8 30.05 -17.27 -24.02
C GLN A 8 29.40 -17.53 -22.64
N PRO A 9 30.11 -18.11 -21.65
CA PRO A 9 29.58 -18.26 -20.29
C PRO A 9 29.17 -16.93 -19.64
N TYR A 10 29.96 -15.87 -19.87
CA TYR A 10 29.64 -14.53 -19.38
C TYR A 10 28.30 -14.02 -19.94
N LEU A 11 28.09 -14.12 -21.25
CA LEU A 11 26.84 -13.68 -21.89
C LEU A 11 25.62 -14.48 -21.42
N ILE A 12 25.79 -15.78 -21.17
CA ILE A 12 24.74 -16.65 -20.61
C ILE A 12 24.35 -16.17 -19.21
N VAL A 13 25.33 -15.95 -18.33
CA VAL A 13 25.07 -15.46 -16.96
C VAL A 13 24.45 -14.07 -16.97
N GLN A 14 24.94 -13.17 -17.82
CA GLN A 14 24.39 -11.83 -18.00
C GLN A 14 22.91 -11.90 -18.43
N SER A 15 22.58 -12.75 -19.41
CA SER A 15 21.20 -12.96 -19.86
C SER A 15 20.31 -13.48 -18.72
N GLN A 16 20.78 -14.45 -17.93
CA GLN A 16 20.04 -14.99 -16.79
C GLN A 16 19.80 -13.94 -15.70
N ILE A 17 20.80 -13.10 -15.42
CA ILE A 17 20.68 -11.99 -14.47
C ILE A 17 19.62 -11.00 -14.95
N LYS A 18 19.65 -10.62 -16.24
CA LYS A 18 18.67 -9.73 -16.85
C LYS A 18 17.26 -10.30 -16.74
N ILE A 19 17.06 -11.56 -17.11
CA ILE A 19 15.74 -12.23 -17.03
C ILE A 19 15.24 -12.26 -15.59
N LYS A 20 16.10 -12.57 -14.61
CA LYS A 20 15.71 -12.59 -13.19
C LYS A 20 15.30 -11.21 -12.69
N PHE A 21 16.03 -10.16 -13.06
CA PHE A 21 15.66 -8.79 -12.72
C PHE A 21 14.34 -8.39 -13.38
N ASP A 22 14.19 -8.61 -14.68
CA ASP A 22 12.99 -8.25 -15.42
C ASP A 22 11.75 -8.98 -14.88
N ASN A 23 11.88 -10.26 -14.52
CA ASN A 23 10.81 -11.03 -13.89
C ASN A 23 10.44 -10.47 -12.51
N ALA A 24 11.43 -10.14 -11.67
CA ALA A 24 11.16 -9.55 -10.36
C ALA A 24 10.53 -8.15 -10.48
N TYR A 25 11.01 -7.34 -11.42
CA TYR A 25 10.46 -6.03 -11.75
C TYR A 25 9.00 -6.17 -12.22
N LEU A 26 8.73 -6.97 -13.24
CA LEU A 26 7.37 -7.15 -13.77
C LEU A 26 6.42 -7.75 -12.73
N CYS A 27 6.90 -8.71 -11.93
CA CYS A 27 6.10 -9.29 -10.86
C CYS A 27 5.71 -8.24 -9.82
N PHE A 28 6.67 -7.46 -9.33
CA PHE A 28 6.37 -6.38 -8.39
C PHE A 28 5.45 -5.33 -9.05
N MET A 29 5.79 -4.85 -10.24
CA MET A 29 5.00 -3.83 -10.93
C MET A 29 3.56 -4.25 -11.24
N ASN A 30 3.32 -5.52 -11.60
CA ASN A 30 1.99 -5.98 -11.99
C ASN A 30 1.22 -6.54 -10.79
N GLN A 31 1.83 -7.37 -9.94
CA GLN A 31 1.11 -8.00 -8.83
C GLN A 31 0.99 -7.10 -7.61
N PHE A 32 1.94 -6.20 -7.35
CA PHE A 32 1.84 -5.27 -6.23
C PHE A 32 0.98 -4.06 -6.59
N LEU A 33 1.28 -3.40 -7.71
CA LEU A 33 0.66 -2.11 -8.03
C LEU A 33 -0.70 -2.22 -8.75
N GLN A 34 -1.06 -3.37 -9.33
CA GLN A 34 -2.34 -3.52 -10.06
C GLN A 34 -3.36 -4.42 -9.33
N ASN A 35 -3.01 -5.03 -8.20
CA ASN A 35 -3.98 -5.85 -7.47
C ASN A 35 -4.94 -4.97 -6.66
N ASN A 36 -6.18 -4.92 -7.14
CA ASN A 36 -7.30 -4.44 -6.34
C ASN A 36 -7.58 -5.43 -5.20
N THR A 37 -7.98 -4.84 -4.08
CA THR A 37 -8.03 -5.35 -2.69
C THR A 37 -8.65 -6.74 -2.47
N SER A 38 -9.53 -7.23 -3.35
CA SER A 38 -10.38 -8.39 -3.11
C SER A 38 -9.77 -9.77 -3.42
N LYS A 39 -8.59 -9.84 -4.07
CA LYS A 39 -7.99 -11.12 -4.52
C LYS A 39 -6.65 -11.49 -3.90
N ILE A 40 -6.19 -10.79 -2.87
CA ILE A 40 -4.87 -11.03 -2.27
C ILE A 40 -4.90 -12.31 -1.44
N THR A 41 -4.18 -13.33 -1.92
CA THR A 41 -3.92 -14.61 -1.23
C THR A 41 -2.55 -14.60 -0.58
N ASN A 42 -2.31 -15.52 0.36
CA ASN A 42 -0.98 -15.68 0.98
C ASN A 42 0.11 -15.98 -0.06
N GLU A 43 -0.19 -16.76 -1.09
CA GLU A 43 0.73 -17.06 -2.20
C GLU A 43 1.13 -15.81 -2.99
N ILE A 44 0.19 -14.89 -3.23
CA ILE A 44 0.48 -13.59 -3.87
C ILE A 44 1.40 -12.76 -2.97
N VAL A 45 1.13 -12.72 -1.66
CA VAL A 45 1.96 -11.99 -0.68
C VAL A 45 3.39 -12.52 -0.68
N GLU A 46 3.57 -13.84 -0.64
CA GLU A 46 4.90 -14.48 -0.69
C GLU A 46 5.62 -14.21 -2.00
N THR A 47 4.90 -14.22 -3.12
CA THR A 47 5.45 -13.94 -4.44
C THR A 47 5.96 -12.50 -4.55
N ILE A 48 5.18 -11.54 -4.04
CA ILE A 48 5.58 -10.12 -4.00
C ILE A 48 6.77 -9.93 -3.08
N GLU A 49 6.75 -10.52 -1.88
CA GLU A 49 7.86 -10.47 -0.92
C GLU A 49 9.17 -10.96 -1.54
N LYS A 50 9.13 -12.13 -2.20
CA LYS A 50 10.29 -12.72 -2.87
C LYS A 50 10.79 -11.83 -4.01
N SER A 51 9.89 -11.24 -4.79
CA SER A 51 10.24 -10.32 -5.87
C SER A 51 10.87 -9.04 -5.35
N PHE A 52 10.35 -8.49 -4.26
CA PHE A 52 10.93 -7.35 -3.58
C PHE A 52 12.34 -7.66 -3.07
N LEU A 53 12.54 -8.80 -2.41
CA LEU A 53 13.87 -9.26 -1.97
C LEU A 53 14.86 -9.32 -3.14
N TYR A 54 14.45 -9.87 -4.29
CA TYR A 54 15.32 -9.91 -5.47
C TYR A 54 15.68 -8.51 -5.97
N LEU A 55 14.71 -7.59 -6.07
CA LEU A 55 14.98 -6.20 -6.47
C LEU A 55 15.98 -5.53 -5.52
N ILE A 56 15.80 -5.74 -4.22
CA ILE A 56 16.69 -5.25 -3.17
C ILE A 56 18.11 -5.81 -3.32
N GLU A 57 18.25 -7.11 -3.58
CA GLU A 57 19.55 -7.74 -3.84
C GLU A 57 20.22 -7.20 -5.10
N PHE A 58 19.47 -6.94 -6.18
CA PHE A 58 20.02 -6.33 -7.39
C PHE A 58 20.50 -4.90 -7.16
N ILE A 59 19.74 -4.09 -6.42
CA ILE A 59 20.15 -2.72 -6.04
C ILE A 59 21.41 -2.76 -5.18
N LYS A 60 21.47 -3.66 -4.19
CA LYS A 60 22.64 -3.87 -3.33
C LYS A 60 23.88 -4.29 -4.14
N PHE A 61 23.71 -5.25 -5.05
CA PHE A 61 24.78 -5.71 -5.92
C PHE A 61 25.30 -4.58 -6.81
N LYS A 62 24.41 -3.78 -7.40
CA LYS A 62 24.79 -2.58 -8.15
C LYS A 62 25.58 -1.60 -7.28
N ASN A 63 25.11 -1.29 -6.07
CA ASN A 63 25.77 -0.30 -5.22
C ASN A 63 27.15 -0.77 -4.75
N LYS A 64 27.32 -2.06 -4.44
CA LYS A 64 28.62 -2.65 -4.08
C LYS A 64 29.66 -2.51 -5.21
N LEU A 65 29.20 -2.50 -6.46
CA LEU A 65 30.07 -2.50 -7.63
C LEU A 65 30.17 -1.14 -8.32
N LYS A 66 29.55 -0.08 -7.77
CA LYS A 66 29.36 1.24 -8.41
C LYS A 66 30.66 1.87 -8.94
N ASP A 67 31.79 1.61 -8.26
CA ASP A 67 33.10 2.14 -8.62
C ASP A 67 33.91 1.21 -9.54
N GLN A 68 33.34 0.07 -9.94
CA GLN A 68 33.96 -0.89 -10.85
C GLN A 68 33.41 -0.70 -12.26
N SER A 69 34.30 -0.47 -13.24
CA SER A 69 33.98 -0.34 -14.67
C SER A 69 33.28 -1.56 -15.29
N ILE A 70 33.17 -2.66 -14.55
CA ILE A 70 32.54 -3.92 -14.97
C ILE A 70 31.01 -3.83 -14.98
N LEU A 71 30.40 -2.89 -14.24
CA LEU A 71 28.94 -2.78 -14.09
C LEU A 71 28.17 -2.49 -15.36
N THR A 72 28.76 -1.70 -16.28
CA THR A 72 28.13 -1.31 -17.55
C THR A 72 27.85 -2.49 -18.45
N HIS A 73 28.42 -3.67 -18.17
CA HIS A 73 28.25 -4.87 -18.97
C HIS A 73 27.40 -5.97 -18.31
N ILE A 74 26.95 -5.82 -17.06
CA ILE A 74 26.15 -6.88 -16.39
C ILE A 74 24.65 -6.58 -16.49
N PHE A 75 24.25 -5.34 -16.23
CA PHE A 75 22.86 -4.91 -16.32
C PHE A 75 22.53 -4.35 -17.70
N SER A 76 21.25 -4.36 -18.05
CA SER A 76 20.78 -3.69 -19.26
C SER A 76 20.82 -2.17 -19.10
N GLU A 77 20.92 -1.45 -20.23
CA GLU A 77 21.01 0.02 -20.25
C GLU A 77 19.79 0.69 -19.57
N ASP A 78 18.62 0.05 -19.63
CA ASP A 78 17.36 0.51 -19.03
C ASP A 78 17.21 0.17 -17.53
N PHE A 79 18.19 -0.48 -16.90
CA PHE A 79 18.11 -0.88 -15.49
C PHE A 79 17.86 0.32 -14.56
N ASN A 80 18.60 1.41 -14.77
CA ASN A 80 18.45 2.63 -13.96
C ASN A 80 17.09 3.28 -14.17
N GLU A 81 16.61 3.29 -15.41
CA GLU A 81 15.28 3.82 -15.74
C GLU A 81 14.18 3.00 -15.06
N LYS A 82 14.27 1.66 -15.11
CA LYS A 82 13.34 0.76 -14.41
C LYS A 82 13.33 1.00 -12.90
N LEU A 83 14.47 1.25 -12.27
CA LEU A 83 14.50 1.60 -10.84
C LEU A 83 13.83 2.95 -10.54
N ILE A 84 14.04 3.95 -11.40
CA ILE A 84 13.38 5.26 -11.26
C ILE A 84 11.85 5.10 -11.40
N VAL A 85 11.40 4.34 -12.40
CA VAL A 85 9.98 4.06 -12.63
C VAL A 85 9.37 3.29 -11.47
N LEU A 86 10.07 2.27 -10.96
CA LEU A 86 9.67 1.49 -9.80
C LEU A 86 9.49 2.40 -8.58
N ASN A 87 10.45 3.29 -8.30
CA ASN A 87 10.38 4.24 -7.20
C ASN A 87 9.16 5.15 -7.31
N ARG A 88 9.01 5.80 -8.46
CA ARG A 88 7.92 6.75 -8.71
C ARG A 88 6.57 6.06 -8.53
N LYS A 89 6.34 4.94 -9.23
CA LYS A 89 5.04 4.26 -9.18
C LYS A 89 4.72 3.66 -7.80
N THR A 90 5.73 3.17 -7.08
CA THR A 90 5.54 2.68 -5.70
C THR A 90 5.16 3.83 -4.76
N THR A 91 5.82 4.98 -4.91
CA THR A 91 5.52 6.18 -4.12
C THR A 91 4.13 6.71 -4.42
N ASP A 92 3.78 6.84 -5.70
CA ASP A 92 2.46 7.31 -6.15
C ASP A 92 1.35 6.39 -5.61
N TYR A 93 1.53 5.07 -5.70
CA TYR A 93 0.58 4.09 -5.18
C TYR A 93 0.31 4.27 -3.69
N PHE A 94 1.36 4.44 -2.87
CA PHE A 94 1.19 4.64 -1.43
C PHE A 94 0.53 5.97 -1.08
N ILE A 95 0.80 7.03 -1.85
CA ILE A 95 0.12 8.32 -1.68
C ILE A 95 -1.38 8.19 -1.99
N GLU A 96 -1.74 7.55 -3.11
CA GLU A 96 -3.15 7.33 -3.45
C GLU A 96 -3.86 6.44 -2.43
N LEU A 97 -3.15 5.45 -1.90
CA LEU A 97 -3.68 4.57 -0.89
C LEU A 97 -3.97 5.28 0.43
N GLN A 98 -3.05 6.15 0.89
CA GLN A 98 -3.26 6.97 2.07
C GLN A 98 -4.48 7.89 1.91
N LYS A 99 -4.65 8.52 0.74
CA LYS A 99 -5.84 9.34 0.44
C LYS A 99 -7.13 8.50 0.53
N THR A 100 -7.12 7.30 -0.04
CA THR A 100 -8.26 6.38 0.02
C THR A 100 -8.67 6.09 1.47
N TYR A 101 -7.69 5.88 2.35
CA TYR A 101 -7.95 5.65 3.78
C TYR A 101 -8.56 6.88 4.46
N GLU A 102 -8.00 8.06 4.22
CA GLU A 102 -8.50 9.32 4.76
C GLU A 102 -9.92 9.65 4.29
N ASP A 103 -10.22 9.39 3.01
CA ASP A 103 -11.54 9.63 2.44
C ASP A 103 -12.57 8.64 2.98
N GLY A 104 -12.18 7.38 3.21
CA GLY A 104 -13.03 6.38 3.88
C GLY A 104 -13.36 6.74 5.33
N LEU A 105 -12.45 7.42 6.05
CA LEU A 105 -12.75 7.92 7.40
C LEU A 105 -13.72 9.11 7.40
N LYS A 106 -13.67 9.95 6.36
CA LYS A 106 -14.56 11.12 6.22
C LYS A 106 -15.96 10.71 5.78
N ASN A 107 -16.06 9.73 4.88
CA ASN A 107 -17.32 9.24 4.33
C ASN A 107 -17.72 7.94 5.03
N ILE A 108 -18.61 8.04 6.01
CA ILE A 108 -19.00 6.94 6.92
C ILE A 108 -19.90 5.92 6.20
N ASP A 109 -19.33 5.20 5.24
CA ASP A 109 -19.85 3.94 4.74
C ASP A 109 -19.11 2.81 5.45
N ILE A 110 -19.84 2.09 6.32
CA ILE A 110 -19.31 0.98 7.12
C ILE A 110 -18.75 -0.12 6.23
N SER A 111 -19.33 -0.34 5.03
CA SER A 111 -18.84 -1.35 4.08
C SER A 111 -17.47 -0.94 3.55
N SER A 112 -17.33 0.31 3.13
CA SER A 112 -16.06 0.90 2.70
C SER A 112 -15.00 0.87 3.82
N LEU A 113 -15.37 1.20 5.06
CA LEU A 113 -14.46 1.15 6.21
C LEU A 113 -13.98 -0.27 6.51
N LYS A 114 -14.88 -1.27 6.45
CA LYS A 114 -14.53 -2.68 6.64
C LYS A 114 -13.57 -3.17 5.56
N GLU A 115 -13.84 -2.85 4.29
CA GLU A 115 -12.96 -3.18 3.17
C GLU A 115 -11.58 -2.53 3.30
N ILE A 116 -11.52 -1.26 3.73
CA ILE A 116 -10.27 -0.56 4.02
C ILE A 116 -9.50 -1.23 5.14
N LEU A 117 -10.15 -1.61 6.25
CA LEU A 117 -9.50 -2.28 7.38
C LEU A 117 -8.98 -3.67 7.00
N ASP A 118 -9.78 -4.47 6.29
CA ASP A 118 -9.36 -5.79 5.81
C ASP A 118 -8.17 -5.69 4.85
N PHE A 119 -8.19 -4.68 3.98
CA PHE A 119 -7.07 -4.38 3.10
C PHE A 119 -5.84 -3.96 3.91
N MET A 120 -5.94 -2.96 4.78
CA MET A 120 -4.82 -2.50 5.61
C MET A 120 -4.21 -3.62 6.44
N HIS A 121 -5.03 -4.52 7.00
CA HIS A 121 -4.54 -5.65 7.78
C HIS A 121 -3.64 -6.57 6.94
N LYS A 122 -4.11 -6.97 5.75
CA LYS A 122 -3.36 -7.84 4.84
C LYS A 122 -2.08 -7.18 4.35
N TRP A 123 -2.14 -5.88 4.05
CA TRP A 123 -0.99 -5.12 3.58
C TRP A 123 0.03 -4.84 4.65
N ASN A 124 -0.41 -4.59 5.89
CA ASN A 124 0.49 -4.30 6.99
C ASN A 124 1.50 -5.44 7.21
N LEU A 125 1.09 -6.70 7.03
CA LEU A 125 2.00 -7.84 7.09
C LEU A 125 3.10 -7.76 6.01
N LEU A 126 2.72 -7.54 4.76
CA LEU A 126 3.68 -7.41 3.65
C LEU A 126 4.63 -6.22 3.84
N LEU A 127 4.09 -5.06 4.21
CA LEU A 127 4.87 -3.84 4.44
C LEU A 127 5.86 -4.03 5.59
N MET A 128 5.47 -4.72 6.67
CA MET A 128 6.38 -5.07 7.76
C MET A 128 7.52 -5.98 7.30
N LYS A 129 7.23 -6.98 6.45
CA LYS A 129 8.27 -7.84 5.87
C LYS A 129 9.23 -7.06 4.97
N MET A 130 8.72 -6.17 4.13
CA MET A 130 9.55 -5.29 3.27
C MET A 130 10.47 -4.39 4.10
N LYS A 131 9.96 -3.75 5.17
CA LYS A 131 10.77 -2.96 6.11
C LYS A 131 11.89 -3.81 6.74
N ASN A 132 11.56 -5.03 7.16
CA ASN A 132 12.54 -5.95 7.74
C ASN A 132 13.62 -6.35 6.74
N ILE A 133 13.27 -6.63 5.48
CA ILE A 133 14.23 -6.92 4.41
C ILE A 133 15.21 -5.74 4.25
N VAL A 134 14.72 -4.51 4.12
CA VAL A 134 15.61 -3.35 3.98
C VAL A 134 16.53 -3.18 5.20
N ARG A 135 16.00 -3.39 6.41
CA ARG A 135 16.78 -3.31 7.66
C ARG A 135 17.88 -4.37 7.72
N ILE A 136 17.55 -5.63 7.42
CA ILE A 136 18.50 -6.76 7.45
C ILE A 136 19.63 -6.54 6.43
N HIS A 137 19.29 -6.06 5.25
CA HIS A 137 20.26 -5.91 4.16
C HIS A 137 21.10 -4.63 4.27
N ASN A 138 20.78 -3.72 5.21
CA ASN A 138 21.47 -2.46 5.51
C ASN A 138 21.78 -1.64 4.25
N ILE A 139 20.76 -1.42 3.41
CA ILE A 139 20.93 -0.77 2.12
C ILE A 139 20.79 0.74 2.27
N ASN A 140 21.88 1.46 2.02
CA ASN A 140 21.90 2.92 1.95
C ASN A 140 21.77 3.38 0.50
N ASP A 141 20.59 3.22 -0.08
CA ASP A 141 20.28 3.60 -1.47
C ASP A 141 19.13 4.61 -1.52
N ILE A 142 19.24 5.63 -2.38
CA ILE A 142 18.24 6.70 -2.49
C ILE A 142 16.87 6.15 -2.92
N VAL A 143 16.84 5.20 -3.85
CA VAL A 143 15.59 4.61 -4.34
C VAL A 143 14.94 3.79 -3.23
N VAL A 144 15.71 2.95 -2.54
CA VAL A 144 15.20 2.12 -1.44
C VAL A 144 14.72 3.00 -0.27
N ASN A 145 15.48 4.03 0.08
CA ASN A 145 15.12 4.96 1.15
C ASN A 145 13.85 5.73 0.81
N SER A 146 13.67 6.14 -0.45
CA SER A 146 12.44 6.79 -0.92
C SER A 146 11.22 5.87 -0.79
N MET A 147 11.35 4.61 -1.22
CA MET A 147 10.28 3.61 -1.04
C MET A 147 9.97 3.38 0.44
N MET A 148 10.98 3.24 1.29
CA MET A 148 10.78 3.02 2.73
C MET A 148 10.15 4.21 3.42
N LYS A 149 10.51 5.43 3.01
CA LYS A 149 9.85 6.64 3.48
C LYS A 149 8.36 6.61 3.14
N ALA A 150 8.01 6.34 1.88
CA ALA A 150 6.61 6.22 1.46
C ALA A 150 5.83 5.16 2.25
N ILE A 151 6.44 4.01 2.56
CA ILE A 151 5.81 2.98 3.43
C ILE A 151 5.67 3.47 4.88
N THR A 152 6.62 4.28 5.36
CA THR A 152 6.60 4.80 6.75
C THR A 152 5.56 5.90 6.93
N ASP A 153 5.36 6.70 5.89
CA ASP A 153 4.37 7.78 5.87
C ASP A 153 2.92 7.24 5.78
N LEU A 154 2.73 5.96 5.43
CA LEU A 154 1.42 5.31 5.51
C LEU A 154 0.95 5.18 6.96
N THR A 155 -0.33 5.47 7.18
CA THR A 155 -0.99 5.19 8.45
C THR A 155 -0.94 3.68 8.73
N ILE A 156 -0.33 3.30 9.86
CA ILE A 156 -0.28 1.90 10.26
C ILE A 156 -1.67 1.39 10.66
N TYR A 157 -1.93 0.10 10.42
CA TYR A 157 -3.23 -0.53 10.70
C TYR A 157 -3.75 -0.28 12.13
N SER A 158 -2.88 -0.32 13.14
CA SER A 158 -3.26 -0.03 14.54
C SER A 158 -3.73 1.40 14.75
N HIS A 159 -3.12 2.37 14.05
CA HIS A 159 -3.53 3.77 14.13
C HIS A 159 -4.86 3.98 13.40
N MET A 160 -5.07 3.29 12.28
CA MET A 160 -6.37 3.31 11.61
C MET A 160 -7.48 2.72 12.47
N LEU A 161 -7.24 1.59 13.14
CA LEU A 161 -8.19 1.01 14.09
C LEU A 161 -8.55 1.99 15.20
N HIS A 162 -7.56 2.72 15.72
CA HIS A 162 -7.82 3.77 16.71
C HIS A 162 -8.70 4.88 16.14
N ASN A 163 -8.40 5.38 14.94
CA ASN A 163 -9.19 6.42 14.27
C ASN A 163 -10.63 5.97 14.00
N VAL A 164 -10.82 4.71 13.59
CA VAL A 164 -12.16 4.12 13.41
C VAL A 164 -12.89 4.04 14.74
N SER A 165 -12.22 3.59 15.82
CA SER A 165 -12.81 3.54 17.15
C SER A 165 -13.23 4.92 17.65
N GLN A 166 -12.38 5.95 17.45
CA GLN A 166 -12.73 7.33 17.77
C GLN A 166 -13.94 7.82 16.96
N LYS A 167 -13.98 7.49 15.66
CA LYS A 167 -15.11 7.86 14.80
C LYS A 167 -16.42 7.20 15.23
N ILE A 168 -16.37 5.95 15.69
CA ILE A 168 -17.54 5.27 16.26
C ILE A 168 -18.01 5.99 17.53
N GLN A 169 -17.09 6.35 18.42
CA GLN A 169 -17.43 7.09 19.64
C GLN A 169 -18.07 8.44 19.32
N GLU A 170 -17.53 9.20 18.36
CA GLU A 170 -18.11 10.46 17.89
C GLU A 170 -19.55 10.29 17.40
N LEU A 171 -19.84 9.19 16.68
CA LEU A 171 -21.18 8.89 16.17
C LEU A 171 -22.14 8.48 17.30
N GLU A 172 -21.67 7.72 18.29
CA GLU A 172 -22.45 7.36 19.47
C GLU A 172 -22.81 8.60 20.29
N ASP A 173 -21.85 9.49 20.52
CA ASP A 173 -22.05 10.74 21.24
C ASP A 173 -23.03 11.66 20.48
N GLU A 174 -22.90 11.77 19.16
CA GLU A 174 -23.83 12.53 18.31
C GLU A 174 -25.25 11.94 18.40
N PHE A 175 -25.38 10.62 18.38
CA PHE A 175 -26.68 9.95 18.52
C PHE A 175 -27.33 10.20 19.89
N ILE A 176 -26.57 10.09 20.99
CA ILE A 176 -27.05 10.39 22.34
C ILE A 176 -27.48 11.85 22.45
N TYR A 177 -26.68 12.78 21.93
CA TYR A 177 -27.00 14.20 21.91
C TYR A 177 -28.31 14.47 21.12
N GLN A 178 -28.51 13.79 20.01
CA GLN A 178 -29.77 13.89 19.26
C GLN A 178 -30.97 13.29 20.00
N GLN A 179 -30.80 12.17 20.71
CA GLN A 179 -31.85 11.63 21.58
C GLN A 179 -32.24 12.61 22.69
N LEU A 180 -31.27 13.30 23.26
CA LEU A 180 -31.50 14.38 24.22
C LEU A 180 -32.27 15.55 23.59
N ILE A 181 -31.85 16.05 22.42
CA ILE A 181 -32.62 17.07 21.68
C ILE A 181 -34.06 16.59 21.44
N ASN A 182 -34.26 15.33 21.06
CA ASN A 182 -35.59 14.75 20.87
C ASN A 182 -36.47 14.80 22.11
N LYS A 183 -35.89 14.44 23.25
CA LYS A 183 -36.57 14.46 24.54
C LYS A 183 -36.94 15.90 24.93
N GLU A 184 -36.03 16.85 24.74
CA GLU A 184 -36.21 18.26 25.12
C GLU A 184 -37.06 19.07 24.13
N THR A 185 -37.17 18.66 22.86
CA THR A 185 -37.91 19.36 21.80
C THR A 185 -39.20 18.66 21.39
N ILE A 186 -39.73 17.79 22.26
CA ILE A 186 -40.84 16.88 21.94
C ILE A 186 -42.10 17.62 21.45
N GLU A 187 -42.29 18.87 21.89
CA GLU A 187 -43.41 19.76 21.58
C GLU A 187 -43.25 20.52 20.24
N PHE A 188 -42.04 20.58 19.67
CA PHE A 188 -41.71 21.34 18.45
C PHE A 188 -41.60 20.46 17.20
N SER A 189 -42.64 19.67 16.93
CA SER A 189 -42.65 18.61 15.92
C SER A 189 -42.24 19.05 14.51
N GLN A 190 -42.66 20.23 14.05
CA GLN A 190 -42.35 20.70 12.68
C GLN A 190 -40.88 21.09 12.47
N GLN A 191 -40.25 21.81 13.41
CA GLN A 191 -38.82 22.11 13.31
C GLN A 191 -37.99 20.83 13.47
N ARG A 192 -38.43 19.94 14.36
CA ARG A 192 -37.83 18.63 14.60
C ARG A 192 -37.89 17.75 13.35
N ASP A 193 -39.02 17.66 12.66
CA ASP A 193 -39.17 16.88 11.42
C ASP A 193 -38.34 17.44 10.27
N LYS A 194 -38.19 18.77 10.20
CA LYS A 194 -37.33 19.44 9.20
C LYS A 194 -35.84 19.21 9.49
N PHE A 195 -35.47 19.16 10.76
CA PHE A 195 -34.15 18.73 11.22
C PHE A 195 -33.92 17.25 10.86
N TYR A 196 -34.87 16.35 11.17
CA TYR A 196 -34.77 14.93 10.84
C TYR A 196 -34.79 14.61 9.36
N ARG A 197 -35.42 15.41 8.50
CA ARG A 197 -35.27 15.20 7.04
C ARG A 197 -33.82 15.42 6.61
N LYS A 198 -33.22 16.55 7.02
CA LYS A 198 -31.80 16.83 6.75
C LYS A 198 -30.87 15.80 7.38
N LEU A 199 -31.30 15.19 8.49
CA LEU A 199 -30.52 14.20 9.23
C LEU A 199 -30.69 12.79 8.67
N ASN A 200 -31.89 12.37 8.29
CA ASN A 200 -32.13 11.13 7.56
C ASN A 200 -31.42 11.16 6.21
N ASP A 201 -31.37 12.30 5.52
CA ASP A 201 -30.53 12.43 4.32
C ASP A 201 -29.03 12.16 4.61
N LYS A 202 -28.58 12.36 5.86
CA LYS A 202 -27.25 12.01 6.37
C LYS A 202 -27.13 10.57 6.90
N PHE A 203 -28.20 10.00 7.48
CA PHE A 203 -28.19 8.73 8.24
C PHE A 203 -28.97 7.57 7.59
N PHE A 204 -29.59 7.74 6.40
CA PHE A 204 -30.27 6.68 5.63
C PHE A 204 -29.38 5.44 5.32
N ILE A 205 -28.08 5.55 5.61
CA ILE A 205 -27.07 4.50 5.55
C ILE A 205 -27.24 3.45 6.66
N LEU A 206 -27.83 3.81 7.82
CA LEU A 206 -27.96 2.88 8.96
C LEU A 206 -29.17 1.93 8.84
N ASP A 207 -30.27 2.33 8.22
CA ASP A 207 -31.54 1.59 8.32
C ASP A 207 -31.71 0.47 7.27
N LYS A 208 -30.91 0.47 6.19
CA LYS A 208 -30.91 -0.62 5.21
C LYS A 208 -30.24 -1.91 5.69
N THR A 209 -29.59 -1.91 6.85
CA THR A 209 -28.91 -3.09 7.42
C THR A 209 -29.79 -3.96 8.32
N LYS A 210 -31.09 -3.66 8.46
CA LYS A 210 -32.04 -4.53 9.18
C LYS A 210 -32.90 -5.42 8.28
N LEU A 211 -32.79 -5.32 6.95
CA LEU A 211 -33.66 -6.04 6.00
C LEU A 211 -32.93 -6.86 4.92
N GLN A 212 -31.67 -7.24 5.14
CA GLN A 212 -30.97 -8.26 4.33
C GLN A 212 -30.18 -9.18 5.25
#